data_AF-A0AAX3PQ93-F1
#
_entry.id   AF-A0AAX3PQ93-F1
#
_cell.length_a   1.000
_cell.length_b   1.000
_cell.length_c   1.000
_cell.angle_alpha   90.00
_cell.angle_beta   90.00
_cell.angle_gamma   90.00
#
_symmetry.space_group_name_H-M   'P 1'
#
loop_
_entity.id
_entity.type
_entity.pdbx_description
1 polymer ?
#
loop_
_entity_poly.entity_id
_entity_poly.type
_entity_poly.pdbx_seq_one_letter_code
_entity_poly.pdbx_strand_id
1 'polypeptide(L)'
;MIKKMLILSITSLYLTGCGGGNDSNNNNSPSEQLPPNKVESQLLITKDNQITSLQANVETQDQTKPLYRVMQSFEAPNLNEVGTYELSYNYYEFQFNAKNQLNENHSYIVGVLFDKQDLTKEPEITRLMDVTSITNPIEYICYSYRTGCKNITMSIDPNSGSSYATFNNTLLYNEDTSEKIEIKLNGKISGTLSKPPIKIQNIEKTDIKNNIVLYNTLNNSSTNFNGKHFKISFTNHNIIEFWSSSLSPFDNLYIKTIDNQATESHFNIYSNIVPSPKVKADSLKNIQFNPKTFTFNFSKVKLDGVLKDDYLDGQVGL
;
A
#
# COMPACT_ATOMS: atom_id res chain seq x y z
N MET A 1 56.78 21.96 -11.10
CA MET A 1 55.89 21.60 -9.97
C MET A 1 54.96 22.78 -9.71
N ILE A 2 53.66 22.56 -9.88
CA ILE A 2 52.50 23.18 -9.19
C ILE A 2 51.27 22.52 -9.87
N LYS A 3 50.65 21.56 -9.19
CA LYS A 3 49.37 20.95 -9.60
C LYS A 3 48.24 21.88 -9.15
N LYS A 4 47.47 22.43 -10.08
CA LYS A 4 46.21 23.12 -9.76
C LYS A 4 45.10 22.07 -9.66
N MET A 5 44.55 21.95 -8.46
CA MET A 5 43.43 21.09 -8.10
C MET A 5 42.15 21.90 -8.33
N LEU A 6 41.32 21.50 -9.29
CA LEU A 6 40.01 22.11 -9.52
C LEU A 6 39.00 21.35 -8.65
N ILE A 7 38.55 21.97 -7.57
CA ILE A 7 37.48 21.48 -6.71
C ILE A 7 36.17 22.00 -7.31
N LEU A 8 35.39 21.12 -7.92
CA LEU A 8 34.05 21.45 -8.40
C LEU A 8 33.05 21.18 -7.27
N SER A 9 32.75 22.21 -6.50
CA SER A 9 31.69 22.19 -5.48
C SER A 9 30.34 22.19 -6.19
N ILE A 10 29.67 21.03 -6.26
CA ILE A 10 28.27 20.96 -6.67
C ILE A 10 27.42 21.34 -5.45
N THR A 11 27.03 22.61 -5.37
CA THR A 11 26.02 23.08 -4.44
C THR A 11 24.66 22.53 -4.86
N SER A 12 24.10 21.71 -3.98
CA SER A 12 22.71 21.31 -3.93
C SER A 12 21.78 22.52 -3.84
N LEU A 13 20.77 22.58 -4.71
CA LEU A 13 19.62 23.47 -4.59
C LEU A 13 18.38 22.61 -4.37
N TYR A 14 17.88 22.63 -3.14
CA TYR A 14 16.56 22.14 -2.78
C TYR A 14 15.49 23.21 -3.10
N LEU A 15 14.45 22.76 -3.79
CA LEU A 15 13.04 23.22 -3.87
C LEU A 15 12.61 24.54 -3.18
N THR A 16 11.81 25.33 -3.91
CA THR A 16 10.47 25.80 -3.47
C THR A 16 9.64 26.31 -4.65
N GLY A 17 8.33 26.04 -4.69
CA GLY A 17 7.37 26.97 -5.29
C GLY A 17 6.16 26.37 -6.03
N CYS A 18 5.10 26.00 -5.30
CA CYS A 18 3.73 26.23 -5.79
C CYS A 18 3.50 27.76 -5.81
N GLY A 19 3.21 28.32 -6.98
CA GLY A 19 2.82 29.72 -7.13
C GLY A 19 1.92 29.87 -8.33
N GLY A 20 0.63 30.11 -8.08
CA GLY A 20 -0.33 30.49 -9.12
C GLY A 20 -0.03 31.89 -9.63
N GLY A 21 0.00 32.04 -10.95
CA GLY A 21 0.04 33.30 -11.67
C GLY A 21 -0.43 33.05 -13.09
N ASN A 22 -1.56 33.65 -13.46
CA ASN A 22 -2.06 33.66 -14.83
C ASN A 22 -1.01 34.28 -15.75
N ASP A 23 -0.46 33.49 -16.66
CA ASP A 23 0.05 33.99 -17.93
C ASP A 23 -0.28 32.98 -19.02
N SER A 24 -1.15 33.41 -19.93
CA SER A 24 -1.44 32.76 -21.19
C SER A 24 -0.17 32.68 -22.02
N ASN A 25 0.42 31.48 -22.12
CA ASN A 25 1.29 31.14 -23.24
C ASN A 25 1.28 29.62 -23.48
N ASN A 26 0.84 29.26 -24.69
CA ASN A 26 0.99 27.95 -25.29
C ASN A 26 2.46 27.52 -25.25
N ASN A 27 2.81 26.64 -24.32
CA ASN A 27 4.00 25.82 -24.43
C ASN A 27 3.56 24.36 -24.30
N ASN A 28 3.40 23.70 -25.45
CA ASN A 28 3.48 22.25 -25.54
C ASN A 28 4.91 21.85 -25.16
N SER A 29 5.19 21.77 -23.87
CA SER A 29 6.30 20.93 -23.41
C SER A 29 5.99 19.51 -23.90
N PRO A 30 6.98 18.78 -24.46
CA PRO A 30 6.79 17.36 -24.68
C PRO A 30 6.44 16.78 -23.32
N SER A 31 5.23 16.22 -23.20
CA SER A 31 4.84 15.40 -22.07
C SER A 31 5.95 14.38 -21.87
N GLU A 32 6.80 14.56 -20.85
CA GLU A 32 7.79 13.55 -20.47
C GLU A 32 7.02 12.24 -20.29
N GLN A 33 7.22 11.32 -21.22
CA GLN A 33 6.57 10.03 -21.16
C GLN A 33 7.22 9.29 -19.99
N LEU A 34 6.53 9.30 -18.86
CA LEU A 34 6.97 8.61 -17.67
C LEU A 34 7.19 7.13 -18.01
N PRO A 35 8.24 6.49 -17.48
CA PRO A 35 8.43 5.06 -17.68
C PRO A 35 7.20 4.28 -17.18
N PRO A 36 6.86 3.13 -17.79
CA PRO A 36 5.74 2.34 -17.31
C PRO A 36 6.03 1.74 -15.93
N ASN A 37 4.96 1.46 -15.17
CA ASN A 37 5.06 0.56 -14.04
C ASN A 37 5.15 -0.88 -14.59
N LYS A 38 6.18 -1.63 -14.19
CA LYS A 38 6.54 -2.89 -14.85
C LYS A 38 6.90 -3.97 -13.85
N VAL A 39 6.52 -5.21 -14.14
CA VAL A 39 6.95 -6.42 -13.44
C VAL A 39 7.54 -7.40 -14.44
N GLU A 40 8.73 -7.91 -14.13
CA GLU A 40 9.36 -9.03 -14.86
C GLU A 40 9.58 -10.19 -13.90
N SER A 41 9.04 -11.36 -14.24
CA SER A 41 9.19 -12.59 -13.47
C SER A 41 9.96 -13.63 -14.28
N GLN A 42 10.92 -14.26 -13.61
CA GLN A 42 11.66 -15.45 -14.06
C GLN A 42 11.51 -16.56 -13.01
N LEU A 43 10.39 -16.56 -12.30
CA LEU A 43 10.15 -17.48 -11.19
C LEU A 43 9.82 -18.89 -11.69
N LEU A 44 10.24 -19.88 -10.92
CA LEU A 44 9.92 -21.29 -11.08
C LEU A 44 9.35 -21.80 -9.76
N ILE A 45 8.21 -22.49 -9.83
CA ILE A 45 7.64 -23.24 -8.70
C ILE A 45 7.99 -24.71 -8.90
N THR A 46 8.54 -25.35 -7.87
CA THR A 46 8.63 -26.81 -7.81
C THR A 46 7.65 -27.33 -6.76
N LYS A 47 6.73 -28.20 -7.17
CA LYS A 47 5.76 -28.90 -6.33
C LYS A 47 5.66 -30.35 -6.79
N ASP A 48 5.76 -31.32 -5.88
CA ASP A 48 5.66 -32.75 -6.22
C ASP A 48 6.58 -33.19 -7.38
N ASN A 49 7.81 -32.66 -7.40
CA ASN A 49 8.81 -32.83 -8.47
C ASN A 49 8.41 -32.28 -9.86
N GLN A 50 7.28 -31.59 -9.97
CA GLN A 50 6.89 -30.85 -11.17
C GLN A 50 7.35 -29.39 -11.08
N ILE A 51 7.88 -28.87 -12.19
CA ILE A 51 8.37 -27.50 -12.28
C ILE A 51 7.41 -26.68 -13.14
N THR A 52 6.84 -25.62 -12.59
CA THR A 52 5.98 -24.67 -13.30
C THR A 52 6.72 -23.36 -13.48
N SER A 53 6.81 -22.90 -14.73
CA SER A 53 7.42 -21.62 -15.07
C SER A 53 6.41 -20.50 -14.92
N LEU A 54 6.75 -19.48 -14.14
CA LEU A 54 5.97 -18.27 -13.95
C LEU A 54 6.60 -17.08 -14.68
N GLN A 55 7.12 -17.31 -15.89
CA GLN A 55 7.72 -16.26 -16.69
C GLN A 55 6.68 -15.23 -17.13
N ALA A 56 6.98 -13.97 -16.88
CA ALA A 56 6.13 -12.86 -17.26
C ALA A 56 6.95 -11.59 -17.50
N ASN A 57 6.45 -10.76 -18.40
CA ASN A 57 6.92 -9.39 -18.61
C ASN A 57 5.69 -8.54 -18.89
N VAL A 58 5.26 -7.77 -17.90
CA VAL A 58 4.01 -7.03 -17.91
C VAL A 58 4.26 -5.58 -17.53
N GLU A 59 3.57 -4.67 -18.22
CA GLU A 59 3.67 -3.24 -17.98
C GLU A 59 2.29 -2.59 -17.97
N THR A 60 2.17 -1.50 -17.22
CA THR A 60 0.98 -0.67 -17.18
C THR A 60 1.36 0.81 -17.14
N GLN A 61 0.56 1.61 -17.83
CA GLN A 61 0.57 3.07 -17.74
C GLN A 61 -0.42 3.58 -16.68
N ASP A 62 -1.34 2.72 -16.21
CA ASP A 62 -2.34 3.06 -15.20
C ASP A 62 -1.69 3.16 -13.81
N GLN A 63 -1.46 4.39 -13.38
CA GLN A 63 -0.87 4.73 -12.07
C GLN A 63 -1.82 4.47 -10.89
N THR A 64 -3.11 4.25 -11.15
CA THR A 64 -4.11 3.93 -10.13
C THR A 64 -4.16 2.43 -9.82
N LYS A 65 -3.64 1.61 -10.75
CA LYS A 65 -3.55 0.15 -10.63
C LYS A 65 -2.12 -0.34 -10.93
N PRO A 66 -1.13 0.07 -10.12
CA PRO A 66 0.26 -0.34 -10.33
C PRO A 66 0.41 -1.85 -10.13
N LEU A 67 1.15 -2.48 -11.06
CA LEU A 67 1.54 -3.89 -11.01
C LEU A 67 2.63 -4.12 -9.95
N TYR A 68 3.57 -3.18 -9.83
CA TYR A 68 4.58 -3.17 -8.78
C TYR A 68 4.28 -2.08 -7.73
N ARG A 69 4.28 -2.48 -6.46
CA ARG A 69 3.99 -1.60 -5.31
C ARG A 69 5.10 -1.66 -4.27
N VAL A 70 5.53 -0.48 -3.83
CA VAL A 70 6.41 -0.26 -2.69
C VAL A 70 5.60 0.43 -1.61
N MET A 71 5.35 -0.26 -0.50
CA MET A 71 4.57 0.26 0.62
C MET A 71 5.45 0.49 1.84
N GLN A 72 5.36 1.67 2.45
CA GLN A 72 5.90 2.00 3.77
C GLN A 72 4.73 2.18 4.73
N SER A 73 4.69 1.39 5.80
CA SER A 73 3.62 1.45 6.79
C SER A 73 4.14 1.92 8.13
N PHE A 74 3.42 2.87 8.72
CA PHE A 74 3.73 3.50 9.99
C PHE A 74 2.60 3.25 10.96
N GLU A 75 2.93 2.76 12.16
CA GLU A 75 1.95 2.45 13.19
C GLU A 75 2.23 3.23 14.47
N ALA A 76 1.17 3.55 15.20
CA ALA A 76 1.30 4.18 16.51
C ALA A 76 1.73 3.10 17.52
N PRO A 77 2.82 3.30 18.29
CA PRO A 77 3.27 2.32 19.28
C PRO A 77 2.23 2.07 20.38
N ASN A 78 1.41 3.08 20.67
CA ASN A 78 0.25 3.00 21.56
C ASN A 78 -0.83 3.97 21.07
N LEU A 79 -2.09 3.52 21.03
CA LEU A 79 -3.25 4.36 20.68
C LEU A 79 -3.39 5.57 21.61
N ASN A 80 -2.93 5.47 22.86
CA ASN A 80 -3.15 6.46 23.90
C ASN A 80 -1.98 7.44 24.11
N GLU A 81 -0.83 7.23 23.47
CA GLU A 81 0.37 8.04 23.70
C GLU A 81 0.56 9.10 22.61
N VAL A 82 0.93 10.31 23.02
CA VAL A 82 1.40 11.37 22.13
C VAL A 82 2.83 11.03 21.69
N GLY A 83 3.13 11.11 20.40
CA GLY A 83 4.44 10.72 19.87
C GLY A 83 4.51 10.75 18.34
N THR A 84 5.64 10.33 17.78
CA THR A 84 5.85 10.20 16.34
C THR A 84 5.44 8.80 15.89
N TYR A 85 4.80 8.64 14.73
CA TYR A 85 4.63 7.28 14.18
C TYR A 85 5.97 6.75 13.74
N GLU A 86 6.24 5.49 14.06
CA GLU A 86 7.45 4.82 13.64
C GLU A 86 7.18 3.98 12.40
N LEU A 87 8.19 3.87 11.54
CA LEU A 87 8.12 2.94 10.42
C LEU A 87 8.06 1.52 10.97
N SER A 88 6.94 0.85 10.75
CA SER A 88 6.71 -0.53 11.18
C SER A 88 7.30 -1.49 10.16
N TYR A 89 6.93 -1.39 8.89
CA TYR A 89 7.39 -2.33 7.87
C TYR A 89 7.42 -1.74 6.47
N ASN A 90 8.20 -2.38 5.61
CA ASN A 90 8.15 -2.19 4.17
C ASN A 90 7.58 -3.43 3.50
N TYR A 91 6.73 -3.22 2.51
CA TYR A 91 6.14 -4.30 1.74
C TYR A 91 6.29 -4.07 0.24
N TYR A 92 6.78 -5.09 -0.45
CA TYR A 92 7.01 -5.09 -1.89
C TYR A 92 6.09 -6.10 -2.53
N GLU A 93 5.20 -5.63 -3.40
CA GLU A 93 4.20 -6.45 -4.08
C GLU A 93 4.39 -6.40 -5.59
N PHE A 94 4.46 -7.57 -6.21
CA PHE A 94 4.60 -7.75 -7.65
C PHE A 94 3.40 -8.52 -8.17
N GLN A 95 2.59 -7.89 -9.01
CA GLN A 95 1.43 -8.49 -9.66
C GLN A 95 1.74 -8.77 -11.13
N PHE A 96 1.45 -9.98 -11.59
CA PHE A 96 1.70 -10.37 -12.97
C PHE A 96 0.82 -11.55 -13.39
N ASN A 97 0.64 -11.69 -14.70
CA ASN A 97 -0.04 -12.84 -15.27
C ASN A 97 0.98 -13.79 -15.88
N ALA A 98 0.85 -15.08 -15.61
CA ALA A 98 1.69 -16.11 -16.20
C ALA A 98 0.84 -17.32 -16.59
N LYS A 99 1.36 -18.15 -17.49
CA LYS A 99 0.66 -19.37 -17.89
C LYS A 99 1.11 -20.55 -17.05
N ASN A 100 0.17 -21.40 -16.65
CA ASN A 100 0.48 -22.66 -16.01
C ASN A 100 0.97 -23.71 -17.04
N GLN A 101 1.27 -24.93 -16.58
CA GLN A 101 1.70 -26.04 -17.45
C GLN A 101 0.63 -26.47 -18.48
N LEU A 102 -0.64 -26.19 -18.21
CA LEU A 102 -1.77 -26.45 -19.11
C LEU A 102 -2.04 -25.29 -20.08
N ASN A 103 -1.16 -24.27 -20.10
CA ASN A 103 -1.27 -23.07 -20.93
C ASN A 103 -2.49 -22.19 -20.59
N GLU A 104 -3.05 -22.34 -19.39
CA GLU A 104 -4.12 -21.50 -18.84
C GLU A 104 -3.52 -20.23 -18.25
N ASN A 105 -4.23 -19.11 -18.37
CA ASN A 105 -3.78 -17.83 -17.82
C ASN A 105 -4.11 -17.77 -16.33
N HIS A 106 -3.11 -17.47 -15.52
CA HIS A 106 -3.25 -17.25 -14.09
C HIS A 106 -2.74 -15.87 -13.69
N SER A 107 -3.35 -15.31 -12.66
CA SER A 107 -2.97 -14.03 -12.05
C SER A 107 -2.23 -14.32 -10.74
N TYR A 108 -1.00 -13.84 -10.63
CA TYR A 108 -0.15 -14.08 -9.47
C TYR A 108 0.20 -12.78 -8.75
N ILE A 109 0.38 -12.90 -7.43
CA ILE A 109 0.93 -11.85 -6.58
C ILE A 109 2.10 -12.44 -5.78
N VAL A 110 3.26 -11.80 -5.88
CA VAL A 110 4.40 -12.08 -4.99
C VAL A 110 4.55 -10.92 -4.02
N GLY A 111 4.65 -11.25 -2.74
CA GLY A 111 4.78 -10.28 -1.67
C GLY A 111 6.02 -10.55 -0.83
N VAL A 112 6.80 -9.51 -0.52
CA VAL A 112 7.96 -9.58 0.38
C VAL A 112 7.85 -8.47 1.42
N LEU A 113 7.76 -8.83 2.70
CA LEU A 113 7.63 -7.90 3.83
C LEU A 113 8.92 -7.92 4.66
N PHE A 114 9.45 -6.74 4.96
CA PHE A 114 10.55 -6.56 5.89
C PHE A 114 10.07 -5.77 7.10
N ASP A 115 10.39 -6.26 8.30
CA ASP A 115 10.28 -5.45 9.51
C ASP A 115 11.31 -4.30 9.41
N LYS A 116 10.82 -3.06 9.39
CA LYS A 116 11.63 -1.85 9.16
C LYS A 116 12.38 -1.84 7.80
N GLN A 117 13.37 -0.96 7.64
CA GLN A 117 14.12 -0.72 6.38
C GLN A 117 15.36 -1.61 6.17
N ASP A 118 15.60 -2.62 7.01
CA ASP A 118 16.81 -3.44 6.92
C ASP A 118 16.66 -4.61 5.95
N LEU A 119 16.92 -4.34 4.67
CA LEU A 119 16.86 -5.32 3.58
C LEU A 119 18.01 -6.33 3.58
N THR A 120 18.96 -6.21 4.51
CA THR A 120 20.07 -7.18 4.64
C THR A 120 19.66 -8.43 5.42
N LYS A 121 18.53 -8.35 6.14
CA LYS A 121 17.95 -9.45 6.91
C LYS A 121 17.03 -10.30 6.04
N GLU A 122 16.68 -11.48 6.54
CA GLU A 122 15.61 -12.27 5.97
C GLU A 122 14.27 -11.50 6.08
N PRO A 123 13.37 -11.62 5.09
CA PRO A 123 12.03 -11.07 5.17
C PRO A 123 11.27 -11.62 6.38
N GLU A 124 10.37 -10.80 6.94
CA GLU A 124 9.45 -11.23 7.99
C GLU A 124 8.37 -12.16 7.42
N ILE A 125 7.83 -11.79 6.25
CA ILE A 125 6.82 -12.55 5.51
C ILE A 125 7.18 -12.57 4.04
N THR A 126 7.06 -13.71 3.38
CA THR A 126 7.03 -13.78 1.91
C THR A 126 5.90 -14.67 1.47
N ARG A 127 5.14 -14.23 0.47
CA ARG A 127 4.01 -14.97 -0.09
C ARG A 127 4.04 -15.03 -1.61
N LEU A 128 3.49 -16.11 -2.14
CA LEU A 128 3.08 -16.27 -3.52
C LEU A 128 1.59 -16.64 -3.49
N MET A 129 0.76 -15.82 -4.11
CA MET A 129 -0.68 -16.05 -4.23
C MET A 129 -1.07 -16.25 -5.69
N ASP A 130 -1.84 -17.28 -5.97
CA ASP A 130 -2.62 -17.41 -7.20
C ASP A 130 -4.01 -16.81 -6.94
N VAL A 131 -4.28 -15.66 -7.56
CA VAL A 131 -5.51 -14.87 -7.39
C VAL A 131 -6.41 -14.95 -8.63
N THR A 132 -6.22 -15.97 -9.47
CA THR A 132 -7.07 -16.21 -10.64
C THR A 132 -8.54 -16.35 -10.25
N SER A 133 -8.79 -16.99 -9.09
CA SER A 133 -10.08 -16.97 -8.41
C SER A 133 -10.01 -16.02 -7.22
N ILE A 134 -10.70 -14.87 -7.32
CA ILE A 134 -10.73 -13.87 -6.23
C ILE A 134 -11.40 -14.42 -4.97
N THR A 135 -12.36 -15.33 -5.12
CA THR A 135 -13.12 -15.89 -3.98
C THR A 135 -12.35 -16.97 -3.23
N ASN A 136 -11.48 -17.70 -3.92
CA ASN A 136 -10.68 -18.79 -3.37
C ASN A 136 -9.23 -18.67 -3.87
N PRO A 137 -8.48 -17.65 -3.42
CA PRO A 137 -7.08 -17.54 -3.77
C PRO A 137 -6.29 -18.69 -3.15
N ILE A 138 -5.26 -19.17 -3.86
CA ILE A 138 -4.34 -20.18 -3.31
C ILE A 138 -3.09 -19.43 -2.85
N GLU A 139 -2.83 -19.43 -1.55
CA GLU A 139 -1.64 -18.80 -0.96
C GLU A 139 -0.59 -19.84 -0.55
N TYR A 140 0.67 -19.51 -0.82
CA TYR A 140 1.83 -20.16 -0.23
C TYR A 140 2.67 -19.08 0.46
N ILE A 141 2.98 -19.28 1.74
CA ILE A 141 3.57 -18.26 2.61
C ILE A 141 4.69 -18.84 3.48
N CYS A 142 5.66 -17.99 3.82
CA CYS A 142 6.58 -18.22 4.92
C CYS A 142 6.49 -17.08 5.94
N TYR A 143 6.87 -17.39 7.18
CA TYR A 143 6.98 -16.45 8.29
C TYR A 143 8.34 -16.66 8.96
N SER A 144 9.07 -15.57 9.24
CA SER A 144 10.39 -15.62 9.89
C SER A 144 10.39 -16.43 11.19
N TYR A 145 9.37 -16.23 12.05
CA TYR A 145 9.27 -16.83 13.38
C TYR A 145 8.79 -18.29 13.40
N ARG A 146 8.31 -18.82 12.26
CA ARG A 146 7.68 -20.15 12.20
C ARG A 146 8.38 -21.08 11.22
N THR A 147 8.47 -20.68 9.96
CA THR A 147 9.00 -21.50 8.88
C THR A 147 10.38 -21.03 8.43
N GLY A 148 10.74 -19.78 8.75
CA GLY A 148 11.95 -19.12 8.30
C GLY A 148 11.85 -18.74 6.83
N CYS A 149 11.82 -17.44 6.53
CA CYS A 149 11.85 -16.94 5.15
C CYS A 149 13.28 -16.90 4.60
N LYS A 150 13.90 -18.07 4.53
CA LYS A 150 15.31 -18.24 4.17
C LYS A 150 15.53 -18.17 2.67
N ASN A 151 16.77 -17.84 2.30
CA ASN A 151 17.26 -17.82 0.91
C ASN A 151 16.52 -16.83 0.00
N ILE A 152 16.09 -15.71 0.59
CA ILE A 152 15.47 -14.60 -0.13
C ILE A 152 16.39 -13.41 0.02
N THR A 153 16.74 -12.78 -1.10
CA THR A 153 17.49 -11.52 -1.09
C THR A 153 16.72 -10.46 -1.82
N MET A 154 16.74 -9.25 -1.27
CA MET A 154 16.08 -8.07 -1.83
C MET A 154 17.04 -6.92 -1.95
N SER A 155 16.76 -6.05 -2.90
CA SER A 155 17.62 -4.93 -3.27
C SER A 155 16.77 -3.93 -4.02
N ILE A 156 17.09 -2.66 -3.79
CA ILE A 156 16.29 -1.55 -4.27
C ILE A 156 17.25 -0.49 -4.75
N ASP A 157 16.97 0.04 -5.92
CA ASP A 157 17.56 1.28 -6.37
C ASP A 157 16.70 2.43 -5.81
N PRO A 158 17.22 3.18 -4.82
CA PRO A 158 16.46 4.26 -4.20
C PRO A 158 16.20 5.44 -5.15
N ASN A 159 16.95 5.53 -6.26
CA ASN A 159 16.83 6.64 -7.21
C ASN A 159 15.76 6.37 -8.27
N SER A 160 15.62 5.11 -8.71
CA SER A 160 14.62 4.73 -9.73
C SER A 160 13.35 4.14 -9.11
N GLY A 161 13.41 3.68 -7.85
CA GLY A 161 12.34 2.92 -7.24
C GLY A 161 12.26 1.47 -7.72
N SER A 162 13.18 1.03 -8.57
CA SER A 162 13.25 -0.36 -9.02
C SER A 162 13.72 -1.27 -7.92
N SER A 163 13.18 -2.49 -7.86
CA SER A 163 13.65 -3.52 -6.94
C SER A 163 13.75 -4.89 -7.61
N TYR A 164 14.50 -5.77 -6.96
CA TYR A 164 14.56 -7.17 -7.34
C TYR A 164 14.60 -8.10 -6.14
N ALA A 165 13.69 -9.08 -6.12
CA ALA A 165 13.70 -10.19 -5.18
C ALA A 165 14.27 -11.43 -5.89
N THR A 166 15.19 -12.13 -5.23
CA THR A 166 15.75 -13.40 -5.70
C THR A 166 15.45 -14.48 -4.69
N PHE A 167 14.97 -15.61 -5.20
CA PHE A 167 14.58 -16.79 -4.44
C PHE A 167 15.50 -17.95 -4.83
N ASN A 168 16.10 -18.59 -3.84
CA ASN A 168 16.97 -19.75 -4.06
C ASN A 168 16.51 -20.93 -3.20
N ASN A 169 15.72 -21.82 -3.81
CA ASN A 169 15.07 -22.93 -3.12
C ASN A 169 14.31 -22.47 -1.87
N THR A 170 13.61 -21.34 -1.98
CA THR A 170 12.82 -20.76 -0.91
C THR A 170 11.59 -21.64 -0.70
N LEU A 171 11.37 -22.11 0.53
CA LEU A 171 10.21 -22.92 0.88
C LEU A 171 9.03 -22.03 1.26
N LEU A 172 7.89 -22.25 0.62
CA LEU A 172 6.61 -21.62 0.96
C LEU A 172 5.57 -22.69 1.23
N TYR A 173 4.65 -22.43 2.16
CA TYR A 173 3.68 -23.41 2.66
C TYR A 173 2.27 -22.91 2.45
N ASN A 174 1.37 -23.77 2.01
CA ASN A 174 -0.06 -23.51 2.08
C ASN A 174 -0.55 -23.92 3.47
N GLU A 175 -1.09 -22.96 4.23
CA GLU A 175 -1.60 -23.20 5.59
C GLU A 175 -3.12 -23.50 5.63
N ASP A 176 -3.83 -23.36 4.51
CA ASP A 176 -5.29 -23.54 4.42
C ASP A 176 -5.71 -25.01 4.31
N THR A 177 -4.76 -25.91 4.05
CA THR A 177 -5.03 -27.34 3.93
C THR A 177 -4.59 -28.12 5.17
N SER A 178 -5.38 -29.13 5.56
CA SER A 178 -5.05 -30.06 6.65
C SER A 178 -3.72 -30.80 6.41
N GLU A 179 -3.30 -30.87 5.15
CA GLU A 179 -1.97 -31.30 4.74
C GLU A 179 -1.13 -30.04 4.46
N LYS A 180 0.02 -29.89 5.13
CA LYS A 180 0.94 -28.80 4.81
C LYS A 180 1.54 -29.05 3.43
N ILE A 181 0.96 -28.45 2.41
CA ILE A 181 1.48 -28.51 1.05
C ILE A 181 2.63 -27.50 0.94
N GLU A 182 3.82 -27.97 0.59
CA GLU A 182 4.99 -27.12 0.38
C GLU A 182 5.29 -26.92 -1.11
N ILE A 183 5.84 -25.77 -1.44
CA ILE A 183 6.46 -25.50 -2.74
C ILE A 183 7.87 -24.94 -2.55
N LYS A 184 8.73 -25.14 -3.55
CA LYS A 184 10.02 -24.46 -3.66
C LYS A 184 9.94 -23.37 -4.73
N LEU A 185 10.20 -22.14 -4.33
CA LEU A 185 10.30 -21.00 -5.23
C LEU A 185 11.76 -20.74 -5.59
N ASN A 186 12.02 -20.60 -6.89
CA ASN A 186 13.33 -20.32 -7.44
C ASN A 186 13.25 -19.20 -8.48
N GLY A 187 14.35 -18.45 -8.64
CA GLY A 187 14.50 -17.46 -9.69
C GLY A 187 14.41 -16.03 -9.19
N LYS A 188 14.09 -15.10 -10.10
CA LYS A 188 14.10 -13.67 -9.83
C LYS A 188 12.78 -13.04 -10.25
N ILE A 189 12.33 -12.06 -9.48
CA ILE A 189 11.27 -11.13 -9.88
C ILE A 189 11.78 -9.71 -9.69
N SER A 190 11.42 -8.83 -10.61
CA SER A 190 11.78 -7.42 -10.53
C SER A 190 10.60 -6.53 -10.82
N GLY A 191 10.62 -5.36 -10.22
CA GLY A 191 9.59 -4.35 -10.32
C GLY A 191 10.24 -3.01 -10.62
N THR A 192 9.63 -2.23 -11.50
CA THR A 192 10.05 -0.86 -11.80
C THR A 192 8.85 0.05 -11.68
N LEU A 193 9.02 1.15 -10.96
CA LEU A 193 8.00 2.18 -10.82
C LEU A 193 8.14 3.20 -11.95
N SER A 194 7.02 3.80 -12.32
CA SER A 194 6.98 4.95 -13.23
C SER A 194 7.61 6.22 -12.65
N LYS A 195 7.57 6.33 -11.32
CA LYS A 195 8.21 7.38 -10.53
C LYS A 195 8.82 6.75 -9.28
N PRO A 196 9.97 7.24 -8.80
CA PRO A 196 10.56 6.79 -7.56
C PRO A 196 9.57 6.93 -6.38
N PRO A 197 9.60 6.00 -5.41
CA PRO A 197 8.72 6.08 -4.26
C PRO A 197 9.12 7.25 -3.36
N ILE A 198 8.15 7.81 -2.65
CA ILE A 198 8.44 8.88 -1.69
C ILE A 198 9.08 8.27 -0.45
N LYS A 199 10.27 8.72 -0.08
CA LYS A 199 10.87 8.35 1.21
C LYS A 199 10.21 9.15 2.33
N ILE A 200 9.44 8.48 3.18
CA ILE A 200 8.82 9.08 4.36
C ILE A 200 9.73 8.77 5.55
N GLN A 201 10.29 9.80 6.19
CA GLN A 201 11.23 9.59 7.29
C GLN A 201 10.52 9.53 8.64
N ASN A 202 9.73 10.55 8.97
CA ASN A 202 8.96 10.64 10.20
C ASN A 202 7.57 11.17 9.88
N ILE A 203 6.60 10.76 10.67
CA ILE A 203 5.23 11.26 10.61
C ILE A 203 4.89 11.78 12.00
N GLU A 204 4.81 13.09 12.12
CA GLU A 204 4.41 13.75 13.36
C GLU A 204 2.90 13.58 13.57
N LYS A 205 2.49 13.24 14.80
CA LYS A 205 1.09 13.37 15.20
C LYS A 205 0.71 14.84 15.20
N THR A 206 -0.45 15.16 14.64
CA THR A 206 -1.02 16.49 14.70
C THR A 206 -1.96 16.57 15.91
N ASP A 207 -2.14 17.75 16.49
CA ASP A 207 -3.09 17.97 17.60
C ASP A 207 -4.56 18.00 17.11
N ILE A 208 -4.87 17.36 15.98
CA ILE A 208 -6.20 17.39 15.38
C ILE A 208 -7.14 16.55 16.24
N LYS A 209 -8.21 17.20 16.70
CA LYS A 209 -9.27 16.53 17.43
C LYS A 209 -10.10 15.71 16.46
N ASN A 210 -9.88 14.39 16.44
CA ASN A 210 -10.73 13.48 15.68
C ASN A 210 -12.14 13.50 16.24
N ASN A 211 -13.08 13.85 15.40
CA ASN A 211 -14.50 13.84 15.71
C ASN A 211 -15.26 13.58 14.43
N ILE A 212 -15.66 12.32 14.24
CA ILE A 212 -16.58 11.95 13.18
C ILE A 212 -17.92 11.68 13.81
N VAL A 213 -18.97 12.22 13.25
CA VAL A 213 -20.34 12.05 13.72
C VAL A 213 -21.10 11.26 12.68
N LEU A 214 -21.64 10.11 13.10
CA LEU A 214 -22.62 9.35 12.33
C LEU A 214 -24.00 9.91 12.66
N TYR A 215 -24.69 10.44 11.65
CA TYR A 215 -26.07 10.90 11.76
C TYR A 215 -27.02 9.84 11.24
N ASN A 216 -27.95 9.42 12.09
CA ASN A 216 -29.05 8.55 11.73
C ASN A 216 -30.32 9.37 11.49
N THR A 217 -30.78 9.38 10.24
CA THR A 217 -31.90 10.22 9.82
C THR A 217 -33.26 9.64 10.21
N LEU A 218 -33.36 8.32 10.41
CA LEU A 218 -34.61 7.65 10.78
C LEU A 218 -35.03 7.96 12.21
N ASN A 219 -34.08 7.94 13.15
CA ASN A 219 -34.35 8.17 14.57
C ASN A 219 -33.89 9.55 15.06
N ASN A 220 -33.42 10.41 14.15
CA ASN A 220 -32.84 11.72 14.44
C ASN A 220 -31.80 11.66 15.57
N SER A 221 -30.92 10.65 15.51
CA SER A 221 -29.86 10.42 16.49
C SER A 221 -28.49 10.62 15.86
N SER A 222 -27.49 10.86 16.72
CA SER A 222 -26.11 10.99 16.28
C SER A 222 -25.17 10.24 17.21
N THR A 223 -24.18 9.56 16.65
CA THR A 223 -23.14 8.85 17.40
C THR A 223 -21.78 9.42 17.03
N ASN A 224 -21.00 9.81 18.04
CA ASN A 224 -19.63 10.28 17.81
C ASN A 224 -18.65 9.11 17.81
N PHE A 225 -17.85 9.04 16.74
CA PHE A 225 -16.65 8.25 16.65
C PHE A 225 -15.44 9.14 16.96
N ASN A 226 -14.91 8.96 18.17
CA ASN A 226 -13.64 9.53 18.60
C ASN A 226 -12.52 8.54 18.29
N GLY A 227 -12.23 8.39 17.00
CA GLY A 227 -11.16 7.51 16.54
C GLY A 227 -9.80 7.98 17.05
N LYS A 228 -8.95 7.02 17.41
CA LYS A 228 -7.50 7.19 17.52
C LYS A 228 -6.87 6.47 16.34
N HIS A 229 -5.90 7.10 15.72
CA HIS A 229 -5.22 6.47 14.61
C HIS A 229 -4.28 5.42 15.12
N PHE A 230 -4.08 4.41 14.28
CA PHE A 230 -3.14 3.36 14.60
C PHE A 230 -2.23 3.01 13.44
N LYS A 231 -2.61 3.36 12.20
CA LYS A 231 -1.84 3.03 11.02
C LYS A 231 -2.05 3.98 9.86
N ILE A 232 -0.97 4.32 9.18
CA ILE A 232 -0.98 4.96 7.86
C ILE A 232 0.05 4.27 6.96
N SER A 233 -0.31 4.02 5.71
CA SER A 233 0.56 3.39 4.72
C SER A 233 0.66 4.25 3.48
N PHE A 234 1.86 4.34 2.94
CA PHE A 234 2.19 5.05 1.71
C PHE A 234 2.62 4.03 0.67
N THR A 235 1.89 3.93 -0.42
CA THR A 235 2.22 3.04 -1.54
C THR A 235 2.65 3.85 -2.76
N ASN A 236 3.85 3.56 -3.26
CA ASN A 236 4.53 4.26 -4.35
C ASN A 236 4.69 5.76 -4.05
N HIS A 237 3.93 6.60 -4.74
CA HIS A 237 3.97 8.06 -4.57
C HIS A 237 2.59 8.71 -4.43
N ASN A 238 1.51 8.01 -4.76
CA ASN A 238 0.18 8.59 -4.91
C ASN A 238 -0.93 7.85 -4.15
N ILE A 239 -0.65 6.67 -3.58
CA ILE A 239 -1.64 5.89 -2.83
C ILE A 239 -1.36 6.04 -1.34
N ILE A 240 -2.36 6.45 -0.58
CA ILE A 240 -2.30 6.54 0.88
C ILE A 240 -3.47 5.77 1.45
N GLU A 241 -3.18 4.92 2.41
CA GLU A 241 -4.18 4.16 3.15
C GLU A 241 -4.10 4.52 4.63
N PHE A 242 -5.25 4.75 5.23
CA PHE A 242 -5.36 5.29 6.57
C PHE A 242 -6.34 4.46 7.38
N TRP A 243 -5.92 4.08 8.59
CA TRP A 243 -6.75 3.36 9.54
C TRP A 243 -6.82 4.08 10.89
N SER A 244 -8.05 4.32 11.32
CA SER A 244 -8.37 4.82 12.65
C SER A 244 -9.28 3.82 13.37
N SER A 245 -9.14 3.69 14.69
CA SER A 245 -9.99 2.84 15.51
C SER A 245 -10.41 3.53 16.81
N SER A 246 -11.59 3.21 17.34
CA SER A 246 -11.97 3.68 18.68
C SER A 246 -11.27 2.84 19.77
N LEU A 247 -11.62 3.02 21.05
CA LEU A 247 -11.15 2.14 22.14
C LEU A 247 -11.48 0.64 21.89
N SER A 248 -12.42 0.35 20.99
CA SER A 248 -12.72 -0.99 20.50
C SER A 248 -12.02 -1.22 19.15
N PRO A 249 -11.19 -2.27 18.98
CA PRO A 249 -10.54 -2.59 17.71
C PRO A 249 -11.55 -2.92 16.59
N PHE A 250 -12.81 -3.17 16.97
CA PHE A 250 -13.90 -3.47 16.06
C PHE A 250 -14.55 -2.21 15.48
N ASP A 251 -14.39 -1.05 16.13
CA ASP A 251 -14.80 0.22 15.55
C ASP A 251 -13.62 0.78 14.77
N ASN A 252 -13.73 0.86 13.45
CA ASN A 252 -12.65 1.37 12.63
C ASN A 252 -13.15 2.16 11.42
N LEU A 253 -12.32 3.08 11.00
CA LEU A 253 -12.45 3.82 9.76
C LEU A 253 -11.24 3.51 8.91
N TYR A 254 -11.50 3.05 7.69
CA TYR A 254 -10.52 2.94 6.63
C TYR A 254 -10.79 4.01 5.57
N ILE A 255 -9.72 4.64 5.09
CA ILE A 255 -9.78 5.55 3.95
C ILE A 255 -8.59 5.24 3.05
N LYS A 256 -8.83 5.13 1.75
CA LYS A 256 -7.81 5.07 0.72
C LYS A 256 -7.93 6.27 -0.20
N THR A 257 -6.80 6.91 -0.47
CA THR A 257 -6.69 7.94 -1.49
C THR A 257 -5.79 7.50 -2.63
N ILE A 258 -6.12 7.96 -3.84
CA ILE A 258 -5.23 7.94 -5.00
C ILE A 258 -5.13 9.38 -5.50
N ASP A 259 -3.91 9.89 -5.66
CA ASP A 259 -3.65 11.28 -6.09
C ASP A 259 -4.39 12.31 -5.21
N ASN A 260 -4.37 12.07 -3.88
CA ASN A 260 -5.05 12.85 -2.85
C ASN A 260 -6.58 12.90 -2.93
N GLN A 261 -7.21 12.05 -3.75
CA GLN A 261 -8.67 11.91 -3.81
C GLN A 261 -9.10 10.61 -3.13
N ALA A 262 -10.13 10.66 -2.29
CA ALA A 262 -10.68 9.46 -1.67
C ALA A 262 -11.30 8.55 -2.74
N THR A 263 -10.84 7.30 -2.81
CA THR A 263 -11.31 6.29 -3.77
C THR A 263 -12.03 5.13 -3.11
N GLU A 264 -11.82 4.95 -1.80
CA GLU A 264 -12.46 3.90 -1.02
C GLU A 264 -12.52 4.33 0.45
N SER A 265 -13.62 4.02 1.12
CA SER A 265 -13.73 4.20 2.56
C SER A 265 -14.74 3.25 3.16
N HIS A 266 -14.37 2.65 4.29
CA HIS A 266 -15.22 1.74 5.06
C HIS A 266 -15.30 2.26 6.48
N PHE A 267 -16.51 2.21 7.04
CA PHE A 267 -16.73 2.62 8.41
C PHE A 267 -17.42 1.49 9.16
N ASN A 268 -16.75 1.00 10.19
CA ASN A 268 -17.25 -0.05 11.05
C ASN A 268 -17.52 0.52 12.44
N ILE A 269 -18.73 0.31 12.93
CA ILE A 269 -19.07 0.46 14.34
C ILE A 269 -19.61 -0.89 14.78
N TYR A 270 -18.94 -1.51 15.74
CA TYR A 270 -19.39 -2.75 16.34
C TYR A 270 -20.57 -2.47 17.27
N SER A 271 -21.75 -2.39 16.67
CA SER A 271 -23.01 -2.72 17.33
C SER A 271 -23.45 -4.06 16.76
N ASN A 272 -23.84 -5.00 17.63
CA ASN A 272 -24.00 -6.44 17.37
C ASN A 272 -24.98 -6.88 16.25
N ILE A 273 -25.39 -6.01 15.31
CA ILE A 273 -26.59 -6.26 14.49
C ILE A 273 -26.42 -5.93 12.98
N VAL A 274 -25.36 -5.23 12.50
CA VAL A 274 -25.33 -4.77 11.10
C VAL A 274 -23.96 -4.96 10.44
N PRO A 275 -23.88 -5.43 9.17
CA PRO A 275 -22.63 -5.41 8.41
C PRO A 275 -22.06 -3.99 8.30
N SER A 276 -20.72 -3.88 8.35
CA SER A 276 -20.00 -2.62 8.33
C SER A 276 -20.42 -1.74 7.13
N PRO A 277 -21.05 -0.58 7.35
CA PRO A 277 -21.50 0.27 6.26
C PRO A 277 -20.31 0.75 5.42
N LYS A 278 -20.43 0.63 4.10
CA LYS A 278 -19.44 1.18 3.16
C LYS A 278 -19.80 2.61 2.82
N VAL A 279 -18.85 3.46 2.47
CA VAL A 279 -19.19 4.77 1.91
C VAL A 279 -19.72 4.59 0.49
N LYS A 280 -20.83 5.25 0.15
CA LYS A 280 -21.37 5.26 -1.20
C LYS A 280 -20.35 5.83 -2.19
N ALA A 281 -20.20 5.17 -3.34
CA ALA A 281 -19.22 5.57 -4.35
C ALA A 281 -19.38 7.04 -4.80
N ASP A 282 -20.62 7.51 -5.00
CA ASP A 282 -20.92 8.90 -5.40
C ASP A 282 -20.66 9.92 -4.29
N SER A 283 -20.48 9.45 -3.05
CA SER A 283 -20.24 10.26 -1.87
C SER A 283 -18.77 10.33 -1.45
N LEU A 284 -17.87 9.55 -2.06
CA LEU A 284 -16.43 9.62 -1.78
C LEU A 284 -15.84 11.01 -2.05
N LYS A 285 -16.38 11.73 -3.04
CA LYS A 285 -16.02 13.13 -3.36
C LYS A 285 -16.24 14.11 -2.20
N ASN A 286 -17.04 13.73 -1.21
CA ASN A 286 -17.31 14.53 -0.02
C ASN A 286 -16.29 14.27 1.10
N ILE A 287 -15.30 13.41 0.87
CA ILE A 287 -14.15 13.21 1.74
C ILE A 287 -12.98 14.01 1.14
N GLN A 288 -12.58 15.09 1.82
CA GLN A 288 -11.46 15.93 1.39
C GLN A 288 -10.20 15.56 2.18
N PHE A 289 -9.11 15.27 1.47
CA PHE A 289 -7.82 14.94 2.08
C PHE A 289 -6.84 16.11 1.99
N ASN A 290 -6.21 16.44 3.11
CA ASN A 290 -5.09 17.38 3.18
C ASN A 290 -3.78 16.59 3.36
N PRO A 291 -2.94 16.48 2.31
CA PRO A 291 -1.69 15.72 2.38
C PRO A 291 -0.61 16.35 3.26
N LYS A 292 -0.74 17.64 3.63
CA LYS A 292 0.24 18.31 4.51
C LYS A 292 0.04 17.95 5.97
N THR A 293 -1.21 17.77 6.37
CA THR A 293 -1.60 17.50 7.76
C THR A 293 -2.17 16.09 7.94
N PHE A 294 -2.17 15.29 6.87
CA PHE A 294 -2.76 13.96 6.80
C PHE A 294 -4.18 13.89 7.38
N THR A 295 -4.99 14.87 7.00
CA THR A 295 -6.34 15.08 7.56
C THR A 295 -7.41 14.83 6.52
N PHE A 296 -8.49 14.19 6.95
CA PHE A 296 -9.67 13.89 6.18
C PHE A 296 -10.87 14.63 6.77
N ASN A 297 -11.54 15.42 5.94
CA ASN A 297 -12.78 16.10 6.28
C ASN A 297 -13.95 15.41 5.58
N PHE A 298 -14.99 15.08 6.36
CA PHE A 298 -16.22 14.44 5.91
C PHE A 298 -17.32 15.51 5.89
N SER A 299 -17.98 15.66 4.75
CA SER A 299 -19.09 16.59 4.57
C SER A 299 -20.32 15.90 3.97
N LYS A 300 -21.21 15.38 4.81
CA LYS A 300 -22.42 14.63 4.46
C LYS A 300 -22.08 13.44 3.58
N VAL A 301 -21.15 12.61 4.06
CA VAL A 301 -20.68 11.41 3.38
C VAL A 301 -21.68 10.29 3.61
N LYS A 302 -22.42 9.91 2.57
CA LYS A 302 -23.48 8.90 2.64
C LYS A 302 -22.93 7.49 2.75
N LEU A 303 -23.63 6.65 3.50
CA LEU A 303 -23.28 5.24 3.70
C LEU A 303 -24.20 4.30 2.89
N ASP A 304 -23.63 3.20 2.40
CA ASP A 304 -24.28 2.02 1.88
C ASP A 304 -24.46 1.03 3.04
N GLY A 305 -25.71 0.90 3.49
CA GLY A 305 -26.09 0.06 4.62
C GLY A 305 -27.61 -0.14 4.72
N VAL A 306 -28.05 -0.82 5.78
CA VAL A 306 -29.45 -1.22 6.00
C VAL A 306 -30.40 -0.02 6.18
N LEU A 307 -29.88 1.14 6.60
CA LEU A 307 -30.67 2.33 6.86
C LEU A 307 -30.43 3.38 5.77
N LYS A 308 -31.53 3.82 5.15
CA LYS A 308 -31.53 4.80 4.07
C LYS A 308 -31.27 6.18 4.67
N ASP A 309 -30.30 6.90 4.10
CA ASP A 309 -29.96 8.31 4.37
C ASP A 309 -29.02 8.61 5.55
N ASP A 310 -28.38 7.60 6.16
CA ASP A 310 -27.29 7.83 7.12
C ASP A 310 -26.07 8.49 6.47
N TYR A 311 -25.43 9.40 7.19
CA TYR A 311 -24.24 10.10 6.71
C TYR A 311 -23.21 10.37 7.82
N LEU A 312 -21.95 10.50 7.41
CA LEU A 312 -20.83 10.93 8.23
C LEU A 312 -20.51 12.40 7.99
N ASP A 313 -20.19 13.10 9.07
CA ASP A 313 -19.71 14.47 9.08
C ASP A 313 -18.55 14.61 10.08
N GLY A 314 -17.63 15.53 9.84
CA GLY A 314 -16.56 15.85 10.78
C GLY A 314 -15.16 15.62 10.23
N GLN A 315 -14.21 15.28 11.08
CA GLN A 315 -12.79 15.27 10.73
C GLN A 315 -12.03 14.16 11.46
N VAL A 316 -11.03 13.62 10.78
CA VAL A 316 -10.01 12.73 11.34
C VAL A 316 -8.67 13.02 10.69
N GLY A 317 -7.59 13.09 11.43
CA GLY A 317 -6.25 13.30 10.87
C GLY A 317 -5.19 13.05 11.92
N LEU A 318 -4.00 12.61 11.50
CA LEU A 318 -2.96 11.98 12.33
C LEU A 318 -2.61 12.63 13.66
#